data_AF-A0A349JQN4-F1
#
_entry.id   AF-A0A349JQN4-F1
#
_cell.length_a   1.000
_cell.length_b   1.000
_cell.length_c   1.000
_cell.angle_alpha   90.00
_cell.angle_beta   90.00
_cell.angle_gamma   90.00
#
_symmetry.space_group_name_H-M   'P 1'
#
loop_
_entity.id
_entity.type
_entity.pdbx_description
1 polymer ?
#
loop_
_entity_poly.entity_id
_entity_poly.type
_entity_poly.pdbx_seq_one_letter_code
_entity_poly.pdbx_strand_id
1 'polypeptide(L)'
;MKRIVLIAGFESFNADLYRKAAQLAVAGCRDLEVRVFSDRALADQPDAVAAALANADVFFGSLLFDYDSVMWLRERVQHIPIRLVFESALELMSLTQIG
;
A
#
# COMPACT_ATOMS: atom_id res chain seq x y z
N MET A 1 -1.69 -18.14 -2.39
CA MET A 1 -0.95 -16.97 -1.86
C MET A 1 -1.81 -15.71 -1.89
N LYS A 2 -2.06 -15.13 -0.71
CA LYS A 2 -2.71 -13.81 -0.55
C LYS A 2 -1.64 -12.72 -0.54
N ARG A 3 -1.92 -11.57 -1.16
CA ARG A 3 -0.98 -10.45 -1.24
C ARG A 3 -1.52 -9.18 -0.59
N ILE A 4 -0.75 -8.66 0.36
CA ILE A 4 -0.95 -7.35 0.96
C ILE A 4 0.08 -6.38 0.40
N VAL A 5 -0.37 -5.22 -0.08
CA VAL A 5 0.51 -4.11 -0.45
C VAL A 5 0.28 -2.95 0.51
N LEU A 6 1.34 -2.49 1.15
CA LEU A 6 1.34 -1.34 2.04
C LEU A 6 2.20 -0.24 1.43
N ILE A 7 1.64 0.96 1.30
CA ILE A 7 2.35 2.16 0.86
C ILE A 7 2.16 3.23 1.93
N ALA A 8 3.27 3.71 2.48
CA ALA A 8 3.26 4.74 3.52
C ALA A 8 4.11 5.93 3.10
N GLY A 9 3.59 7.13 3.33
CA GLY A 9 4.36 8.37 3.20
C GLY A 9 5.30 8.61 4.39
N PHE A 10 6.09 9.68 4.29
CA PHE A 10 7.06 10.12 5.30
C PHE A 10 8.11 9.05 5.65
N GLU A 11 9.05 8.92 4.72
CA GLU A 11 10.18 7.98 4.63
C GLU A 11 10.83 7.46 5.92
N SER A 12 10.93 8.27 6.97
CA SER A 12 11.97 8.09 8.01
C SER A 12 11.49 7.60 9.37
N PHE A 13 10.21 7.74 9.74
CA PHE A 13 9.80 7.34 11.09
C PHE A 13 9.31 5.89 11.20
N ASN A 14 8.56 5.39 10.21
CA ASN A 14 7.80 4.15 10.37
C ASN A 14 8.17 3.03 9.39
N ALA A 15 9.10 3.25 8.44
CA ALA A 15 9.46 2.25 7.43
C ALA A 15 9.93 0.93 8.06
N ASP A 16 10.77 0.99 9.10
CA ASP A 16 11.26 -0.19 9.79
C ASP A 16 10.16 -0.89 10.61
N LEU A 17 9.23 -0.12 11.17
CA LEU A 17 8.06 -0.67 11.85
C LEU A 17 7.20 -1.49 10.87
N TYR A 18 6.90 -0.95 9.69
CA TYR A 18 6.10 -1.64 8.68
C TYR A 18 6.80 -2.89 8.14
N ARG A 19 8.12 -2.83 7.89
CA ARG A 19 8.89 -4.01 7.48
C ARG A 19 8.89 -5.10 8.56
N LYS A 20 9.05 -4.72 9.83
CA LYS A 20 8.99 -5.66 10.96
C LYS A 20 7.60 -6.28 11.11
N ALA A 21 6.54 -5.48 10.97
CA ALA A 21 5.17 -5.98 10.99
C ALA A 21 4.91 -6.95 9.83
N ALA A 22 5.40 -6.65 8.62
CA ALA A 22 5.32 -7.54 7.47
C ALA A 22 6.01 -8.89 7.74
N GLN A 23 7.22 -8.87 8.31
CA GLN A 23 7.96 -10.09 8.67
C GLN A 23 7.19 -10.95 9.68
N LEU A 24 6.62 -10.34 10.72
CA LEU A 24 5.81 -11.04 11.72
C LEU A 24 4.54 -11.65 11.11
N ALA A 25 3.86 -10.92 10.22
CA ALA A 25 2.66 -11.41 9.55
C ALA A 25 2.95 -12.63 8.67
N VAL A 26 4.03 -12.59 7.86
CA VAL A 26 4.46 -13.70 7.02
C VAL A 26 4.90 -14.91 7.85
N ALA A 27 5.57 -14.70 8.99
CA ALA A 27 5.94 -15.79 9.89
C ALA A 27 4.71 -16.53 10.46
N GLY A 28 3.60 -15.82 10.68
CA GLY A 28 2.33 -16.40 11.15
C GLY A 28 1.46 -17.02 10.06
N CYS A 29 1.69 -16.70 8.78
CA CYS A 29 0.88 -17.17 7.66
C CYS A 29 1.75 -17.52 6.44
N ARG A 30 2.01 -18.81 6.22
CA ARG A 30 2.97 -19.27 5.19
C ARG A 30 2.56 -18.96 3.74
N ASP A 31 1.30 -18.68 3.49
CA ASP A 31 0.77 -18.38 2.14
C ASP A 31 0.37 -16.90 2.00
N LEU A 32 1.02 -16.04 2.77
CA LEU A 32 0.88 -14.58 2.77
C LEU A 32 2.15 -13.92 2.21
N GLU A 33 1.97 -13.00 1.29
CA GLU A 33 3.00 -12.08 0.82
C GLU A 33 2.66 -10.66 1.26
N VAL A 34 3.63 -9.95 1.83
CA VAL A 34 3.48 -8.54 2.20
C VAL A 34 4.55 -7.71 1.50
N ARG A 35 4.13 -6.73 0.69
CA ARG A 35 5.00 -5.78 0.00
C ARG A 35 4.85 -4.40 0.65
N VAL A 36 5.97 -3.82 1.06
CA VAL A 36 6.01 -2.50 1.71
C VAL A 36 6.77 -1.54 0.81
N PHE A 37 6.14 -0.41 0.49
CA PHE A 37 6.73 0.69 -0.29
C PHE A 37 6.61 2.01 0.47
N SER A 38 7.52 2.93 0.20
CA SER A 38 7.35 4.35 0.55
C SER A 38 6.61 5.09 -0.55
N ASP A 39 6.12 6.29 -0.25
CA ASP A 39 5.64 7.27 -1.24
C ASP A 39 6.67 7.55 -2.35
N ARG A 40 7.97 7.65 -2.01
CA ARG A 40 9.04 7.84 -3.01
C ARG A 40 9.10 6.73 -4.06
N ALA A 41 8.75 5.50 -3.69
CA ALA A 41 8.74 4.38 -4.63
C ALA A 41 7.75 4.59 -5.79
N LEU A 42 6.74 5.46 -5.61
CA LEU A 42 5.80 5.83 -6.67
C LEU A 42 6.49 6.61 -7.79
N ALA A 43 7.55 7.35 -7.48
CA ALA A 43 8.36 8.08 -8.44
C ALA A 43 9.59 7.28 -8.89
N ASP A 44 10.30 6.64 -7.96
CA ASP A 44 11.59 5.99 -8.22
C ASP A 44 11.45 4.62 -8.90
N GLN A 45 10.34 3.91 -8.63
CA GLN A 45 10.10 2.55 -9.11
C GLN A 45 8.61 2.27 -9.38
N PRO A 46 7.95 3.10 -10.21
CA PRO A 46 6.50 3.00 -10.47
C PRO A 46 6.09 1.63 -11.01
N ASP A 47 6.92 1.00 -11.84
CA ASP A 47 6.64 -0.32 -12.43
C ASP A 47 6.60 -1.43 -11.37
N ALA A 48 7.50 -1.37 -10.37
CA ALA A 48 7.54 -2.33 -9.29
C ALA A 48 6.31 -2.20 -8.38
N VAL A 49 5.87 -0.97 -8.11
CA VAL A 49 4.65 -0.70 -7.35
C VAL A 49 3.41 -1.18 -8.13
N ALA A 50 3.32 -0.84 -9.41
CA ALA A 50 2.20 -1.24 -10.26
C ALA A 50 2.06 -2.77 -10.34
N ALA A 51 3.17 -3.49 -10.53
CA ALA A 51 3.19 -4.94 -10.56
C ALA A 51 2.75 -5.57 -9.23
N ALA A 52 3.09 -4.95 -8.09
CA ALA A 52 2.64 -5.39 -6.78
C ALA A 52 1.13 -5.19 -6.61
N LEU A 53 0.60 -4.02 -6.99
CA LEU A 53 -0.83 -3.66 -6.88
C LEU A 53 -1.74 -4.46 -7.81
N ALA A 54 -1.27 -4.84 -9.00
CA ALA A 54 -2.07 -5.54 -10.00
C ALA A 54 -2.70 -6.84 -9.47
N ASN A 55 -2.00 -7.56 -8.58
CA ASN A 55 -2.43 -8.83 -8.01
C ASN A 55 -2.62 -8.74 -6.48
N ALA A 56 -2.85 -7.55 -5.94
CA ALA A 56 -3.06 -7.38 -4.51
C ALA A 56 -4.49 -7.81 -4.11
N ASP A 57 -4.59 -8.54 -2.99
CA ASP A 57 -5.87 -8.83 -2.34
C ASP A 57 -6.26 -7.72 -1.35
N VAL A 58 -5.26 -7.07 -0.76
CA VAL A 58 -5.44 -6.02 0.25
C VAL A 58 -4.47 -4.88 -0.01
N PHE A 59 -4.98 -3.65 0.07
CA PHE A 59 -4.20 -2.42 0.01
C PHE A 59 -4.27 -1.66 1.34
N PHE A 60 -3.11 -1.25 1.84
CA PHE A 60 -2.95 -0.30 2.93
C PHE A 60 -2.28 0.97 2.41
N GLY A 61 -2.94 2.11 2.58
CA GLY A 61 -2.38 3.44 2.31
C GLY A 61 -2.31 4.26 3.59
N SER A 62 -1.21 4.98 3.82
CA SER A 62 -1.11 5.88 4.98
C SER A 62 -0.23 7.08 4.67
N LEU A 63 -0.65 8.28 5.10
CA LEU A 63 0.11 9.52 4.96
C LEU A 63 0.47 9.89 3.50
N LEU A 64 -0.42 9.63 2.55
CA LEU A 64 -0.21 9.87 1.11
C LEU A 64 -0.91 11.17 0.68
N PHE A 65 -0.15 12.19 0.29
CA PHE A 65 -0.69 13.54 0.04
C PHE A 65 -0.27 14.19 -1.28
N ASP A 66 0.78 13.69 -1.94
CA ASP A 66 1.19 14.22 -3.24
C ASP A 66 0.11 13.95 -4.30
N TYR A 67 -0.35 15.00 -4.99
CA TYR A 67 -1.53 14.93 -5.84
C TYR A 67 -1.37 13.94 -7.01
N ASP A 68 -0.24 14.00 -7.72
CA ASP A 68 0.01 13.14 -8.87
C ASP A 68 0.12 11.67 -8.42
N SER A 69 0.83 11.43 -7.32
CA SER A 69 0.92 10.10 -6.68
C SER A 69 -0.44 9.57 -6.23
N VAL A 70 -1.26 10.43 -5.63
CA VAL A 70 -2.62 10.12 -5.15
C VAL A 70 -3.52 9.70 -6.31
N MET A 71 -3.53 10.48 -7.39
CA MET A 71 -4.36 10.18 -8.55
C MET A 71 -3.91 8.90 -9.26
N TRP A 72 -2.60 8.73 -9.43
CA TRP A 72 -2.02 7.52 -9.99
C TRP A 72 -2.38 6.27 -9.18
N LEU A 73 -2.32 6.36 -7.85
CA LEU A 73 -2.69 5.26 -6.96
C LEU A 73 -4.18 4.96 -7.02
N ARG A 74 -5.04 5.98 -7.00
CA ARG A 74 -6.50 5.83 -7.02
C ARG A 74 -6.96 4.93 -8.17
N GLU A 75 -6.43 5.15 -9.37
CA GLU A 75 -6.74 4.34 -10.55
C GLU A 75 -6.36 2.86 -10.40
N ARG A 76 -5.29 2.58 -9.66
CA ARG A 76 -4.65 1.26 -9.54
C ARG A 76 -5.03 0.49 -8.29
N VAL A 77 -5.70 1.10 -7.33
CA VAL A 77 -6.14 0.40 -6.12
C VAL A 77 -7.64 0.12 -6.13
N GLN A 78 -8.44 0.84 -6.93
CA GLN A 78 -9.90 0.72 -6.96
C GLN A 78 -10.45 -0.69 -7.29
N HIS A 79 -9.65 -1.58 -7.89
CA HIS A 79 -10.06 -2.97 -8.14
C HIS A 79 -9.78 -3.91 -6.97
N ILE A 80 -8.92 -3.51 -6.03
CA ILE A 80 -8.48 -4.32 -4.90
C ILE A 80 -9.63 -4.43 -3.89
N PRO A 81 -10.11 -5.63 -3.52
CA PRO A 81 -11.38 -5.76 -2.80
C PRO A 81 -11.35 -5.21 -1.37
N ILE A 82 -10.19 -5.24 -0.71
CA ILE A 82 -10.01 -4.67 0.64
C ILE A 82 -9.01 -3.53 0.55
N ARG A 83 -9.44 -2.33 0.94
CA ARG A 83 -8.62 -1.11 0.93
C ARG A 83 -8.79 -0.39 2.24
N LEU A 84 -7.67 -0.12 2.90
CA LEU A 84 -7.62 0.58 4.17
C LEU A 84 -6.71 1.78 4.01
N VAL A 85 -7.29 2.98 3.96
CA VAL A 85 -6.54 4.22 3.76
C VAL A 85 -6.68 5.10 4.98
N PHE A 86 -5.56 5.44 5.61
CA PHE A 86 -5.49 6.22 6.84
C PHE A 86 -4.79 7.56 6.58
N GLU A 87 -5.30 8.62 7.22
CA GLU A 87 -4.72 9.99 7.20
C GLU A 87 -4.02 10.36 5.89
N SER A 88 -4.73 10.30 4.77
CA SER A 88 -4.20 10.57 3.42
C SER A 88 -5.08 11.59 2.70
N ALA A 89 -4.79 11.91 1.44
CA ALA A 89 -5.69 12.70 0.60
C ALA A 89 -7.11 12.08 0.52
N LEU A 90 -8.13 12.94 0.47
CA LEU A 90 -9.54 12.53 0.49
C LEU A 90 -9.88 11.60 -0.67
N GLU A 91 -9.24 11.80 -1.82
CA GLU A 91 -9.39 10.99 -3.02
C GLU A 91 -9.00 9.54 -2.78
N LEU A 92 -7.97 9.26 -1.97
CA LEU A 92 -7.61 7.89 -1.58
C LEU A 92 -8.44 7.41 -0.40
N MET A 93 -8.69 8.26 0.60
CA MET A 93 -9.51 7.88 1.77
C MET A 93 -10.91 7.42 1.36
N SER A 94 -11.49 8.05 0.34
CA SER A 94 -12.80 7.69 -0.25
C SER A 94 -12.85 6.27 -0.84
N LEU A 95 -11.71 5.61 -1.06
CA LEU A 95 -11.64 4.24 -1.56
C LEU A 95 -11.65 3.20 -0.45
N THR A 96 -11.60 3.61 0.82
CA THR A 96 -11.62 2.68 1.95
C THR A 96 -12.84 1.77 1.87
N GLN A 97 -12.60 0.46 1.85
CA GLN A 97 -13.63 -0.57 1.74
C GLN A 97 -13.17 -1.85 2.47
N ILE A 98 -14.06 -2.38 3.30
CA ILE A 98 -13.93 -3.67 3.99
C ILE A 98 -15.24 -4.41 3.78
N GLY A 99 -15.26 -5.41 2.90
CA GLY A 99 -16.50 -6.14 2.55
C GLY A 99 -17.43 -5.28 1.72
#